data_AF-A0A3C1ZGD6-F1
#
_entry.id   AF-A0A3C1ZGD6-F1
#
_cell.length_a   1.000
_cell.length_b   1.000
_cell.length_c   1.000
_cell.angle_alpha   90.00
_cell.angle_beta   90.00
_cell.angle_gamma   90.00
#
_symmetry.space_group_name_H-M   'P 1'
#
loop_
_entity.id
_entity.type
_entity.pdbx_description
1 polymer ?
#
loop_
_entity_poly.entity_id
_entity_poly.type
_entity_poly.pdbx_seq_one_letter_code
_entity_poly.pdbx_strand_id
1 'polypeptide(L)'
;SALQYFPWIRAMCERAIRERNLVPGRFIAVRKMKESEADGDLPAILAAVDIMGASFVETLDTKGTDGSNPHLGGPATITGYFGGIGQPNEHALAWVKEFLYYYTNYGVQDVLNFNAGTIFLGFLLYKLGVDIHFKISVFFGSDNPYHALWIMIAAKLFSRDDGSTPLVGFNWSNSVNNATIEASSLVRKSLGFEECIRFEHHITETYRSIVIQPYNRREELLEVAARVPNISAKHEGADPGMEARRNHSSDILDYFRDKSEVIASGDWDNLKQNFLDKVEACNTTAEKLIQKGIGVVPAQRLHKA
;
A
#
# COMPACT_ATOMS: atom_id res chain seq x y z
N SER A 1 -0.60 -3.09 5.29
CA SER A 1 0.22 -2.26 6.19
C SER A 1 1.61 -2.10 5.58
N ALA A 2 2.22 -0.91 5.67
CA ALA A 2 3.58 -0.69 5.21
C ALA A 2 4.61 -1.47 6.05
N LEU A 3 5.63 -2.02 5.39
CA LEU A 3 6.75 -2.75 5.97
C LEU A 3 8.04 -2.26 5.29
N GLN A 4 9.12 -2.10 6.05
CA GLN A 4 10.37 -1.54 5.52
C GLN A 4 11.53 -2.54 5.62
N TYR A 5 11.62 -3.29 6.71
CA TYR A 5 12.77 -4.14 6.99
C TYR A 5 12.35 -5.53 7.47
N PHE A 6 13.02 -6.56 6.96
CA PHE A 6 12.75 -7.96 7.32
C PHE A 6 12.82 -8.23 8.84
N PRO A 7 13.81 -7.72 9.61
CA PRO A 7 13.90 -7.99 11.05
C PRO A 7 12.67 -7.53 11.85
N TRP A 8 11.90 -6.57 11.33
CA TRP A 8 10.70 -6.07 12.00
C TRP A 8 9.54 -7.06 11.92
N ILE A 9 9.49 -7.93 10.90
CA ILE A 9 8.50 -9.01 10.81
C ILE A 9 8.60 -9.91 12.04
N ARG A 10 9.81 -10.35 12.39
CA ARG A 10 10.03 -11.23 13.55
C ARG A 10 9.51 -10.59 14.85
N ALA A 11 9.84 -9.32 15.08
CA ALA A 11 9.40 -8.59 16.27
C ALA A 11 7.85 -8.48 16.33
N MET A 12 7.20 -8.22 15.18
CA MET A 12 5.75 -8.23 15.07
C MET A 12 5.16 -9.61 15.39
N CYS A 13 5.69 -10.68 14.79
CA CYS A 13 5.21 -12.04 15.02
C CYS A 13 5.35 -12.48 16.48
N GLU A 14 6.51 -12.24 17.10
CA GLU A 14 6.77 -12.57 18.50
C GLU A 14 5.80 -11.84 19.44
N ARG A 15 5.53 -10.56 19.18
CA ARG A 15 4.53 -9.77 19.93
C ARG A 15 3.12 -10.30 19.73
N ALA A 16 2.71 -10.53 18.48
CA ALA A 16 1.36 -10.97 18.13
C ALA A 16 1.04 -12.36 18.71
N ILE A 17 1.99 -13.30 18.68
CA ILE A 17 1.83 -14.64 19.27
C ILE A 17 1.67 -14.54 20.80
N ARG A 18 2.51 -13.73 21.45
CA ARG A 18 2.46 -13.54 22.91
C ARG A 18 1.14 -12.92 23.36
N GLU A 19 0.67 -11.90 22.65
CA GLU A 19 -0.52 -11.11 23.00
C GLU A 19 -1.82 -11.67 22.41
N ARG A 20 -1.72 -12.68 21.53
CA ARG A 20 -2.85 -13.25 20.75
C ARG A 20 -3.55 -12.22 19.85
N ASN A 21 -2.78 -11.26 19.34
CA ASN A 21 -3.27 -10.22 18.44
C ASN A 21 -3.26 -10.70 16.99
N LEU A 22 -4.17 -10.20 16.16
CA LEU A 22 -4.12 -10.40 14.72
C LEU A 22 -3.02 -9.54 14.10
N VAL A 23 -2.48 -9.99 12.95
CA VAL A 23 -1.59 -9.19 12.11
C VAL A 23 -2.20 -8.98 10.72
N PRO A 24 -1.79 -7.92 9.98
CA PRO A 24 -2.35 -7.62 8.66
C PRO A 24 -2.26 -8.80 7.67
N GLY A 25 -3.34 -9.06 6.93
CA GLY A 25 -3.35 -10.04 5.83
C GLY A 25 -2.69 -9.56 4.53
N ARG A 26 -2.28 -8.29 4.46
CA ARG A 26 -1.52 -7.73 3.32
C ARG A 26 -0.45 -6.74 3.79
N PHE A 27 0.76 -6.91 3.28
CA PHE A 27 1.90 -6.02 3.48
C PHE A 27 2.28 -5.27 2.20
N ILE A 28 2.93 -4.12 2.36
CA ILE A 28 3.43 -3.28 1.27
C ILE A 28 4.86 -2.93 1.64
N ALA A 29 5.83 -3.41 0.89
CA ALA A 29 7.20 -2.98 1.11
C ALA A 29 7.40 -1.56 0.58
N VAL A 30 7.78 -0.64 1.47
CA VAL A 30 7.99 0.77 1.17
C VAL A 30 9.41 1.16 1.55
N ARG A 31 10.35 0.62 0.78
CA ARG A 31 11.79 0.84 0.87
C ARG A 31 12.37 0.91 -0.55
N LYS A 32 13.62 1.35 -0.70
CA LYS A 32 14.36 1.22 -1.97
C LYS A 32 14.58 -0.26 -2.30
N MET A 33 14.17 -0.70 -3.48
CA MET A 33 14.25 -2.09 -3.92
C MET A 33 15.69 -2.58 -4.04
N LYS A 34 16.59 -1.78 -4.61
CA LYS A 34 18.02 -2.10 -4.70
C LYS A 34 18.67 -2.30 -3.35
N GLU A 35 18.22 -1.53 -2.36
CA GLU A 35 18.69 -1.64 -0.99
C GLU A 35 18.17 -2.92 -0.32
N SER A 36 16.88 -3.23 -0.53
CA SER A 36 16.25 -4.47 -0.07
C SER A 36 16.88 -5.73 -0.70
N GLU A 37 17.21 -5.67 -2.00
CA GLU A 37 17.92 -6.71 -2.75
C GLU A 37 19.33 -6.94 -2.16
N ALA A 38 20.11 -5.88 -1.98
CA ALA A 38 21.48 -5.96 -1.47
C ALA A 38 21.55 -6.50 -0.03
N ASP A 39 20.56 -6.16 0.80
CA ASP A 39 20.44 -6.64 2.17
C ASP A 39 19.97 -8.11 2.26
N GLY A 40 19.50 -8.70 1.16
CA GLY A 40 18.84 -10.02 1.15
C GLY A 40 17.43 -10.00 1.76
N ASP A 41 16.90 -8.81 2.08
CA ASP A 41 15.58 -8.61 2.67
C ASP A 41 14.48 -8.99 1.66
N LEU A 42 14.67 -8.74 0.37
CA LEU A 42 13.67 -9.00 -0.67
C LEU A 42 13.14 -10.46 -0.66
N PRO A 43 13.96 -11.50 -0.88
CA PRO A 43 13.48 -12.89 -0.80
C PRO A 43 13.06 -13.29 0.62
N ALA A 44 13.63 -12.70 1.66
CA ALA A 44 13.30 -13.03 3.05
C ALA A 44 11.90 -12.53 3.47
N ILE A 45 11.53 -11.32 3.06
CA ILE A 45 10.19 -10.75 3.27
C ILE A 45 9.15 -11.56 2.49
N LEU A 46 9.43 -11.86 1.22
CA LEU A 46 8.54 -12.69 0.39
C LEU A 46 8.24 -14.03 1.05
N ALA A 47 9.29 -14.74 1.49
CA ALA A 47 9.13 -16.02 2.18
C ALA A 47 8.37 -15.88 3.51
N ALA A 48 8.68 -14.88 4.32
CA ALA A 48 8.02 -14.69 5.61
C ALA A 48 6.53 -14.35 5.46
N VAL A 49 6.17 -13.51 4.50
CA VAL A 49 4.78 -13.13 4.24
C VAL A 49 3.97 -14.32 3.71
N ASP A 50 4.54 -15.15 2.84
CA ASP A 50 3.91 -16.40 2.37
C ASP A 50 3.73 -17.44 3.50
N ILE A 51 4.74 -17.60 4.36
CA ILE A 51 4.67 -18.48 5.54
C ILE A 51 3.50 -18.06 6.45
N MET A 52 3.33 -16.76 6.68
CA MET A 52 2.21 -16.24 7.48
C MET A 52 0.85 -16.33 6.76
N GLY A 53 0.81 -16.65 5.48
CA GLY A 53 -0.41 -16.66 4.66
C GLY A 53 -0.98 -15.27 4.45
N ALA A 54 -0.12 -14.27 4.28
CA ALA A 54 -0.49 -12.90 3.91
C ALA A 54 -0.06 -12.61 2.46
N SER A 55 -0.63 -11.56 1.86
CA SER A 55 -0.24 -11.07 0.53
C SER A 55 0.74 -9.91 0.63
N PHE A 56 1.47 -9.65 -0.45
CA PHE A 56 2.57 -8.69 -0.48
C PHE A 56 2.61 -7.91 -1.80
N VAL A 57 3.17 -6.70 -1.78
CA VAL A 57 3.40 -5.84 -2.96
C VAL A 57 4.68 -5.08 -2.74
N GLU A 58 5.50 -4.97 -3.79
CA GLU A 58 6.73 -4.18 -3.78
C GLU A 58 6.55 -2.77 -4.34
N THR A 59 7.45 -1.88 -3.94
CA THR A 59 7.52 -0.51 -4.47
C THR A 59 8.83 -0.33 -5.25
N LEU A 60 8.75 -0.32 -6.58
CA LEU A 60 9.92 -0.15 -7.47
C LEU A 60 10.67 1.18 -7.25
N ASP A 61 11.95 1.20 -7.62
CA ASP A 61 12.82 2.36 -7.41
C ASP A 61 12.58 3.47 -8.44
N THR A 62 12.18 3.13 -9.67
CA THR A 62 11.84 4.09 -10.75
C THR A 62 10.49 4.77 -10.55
N LYS A 63 10.35 5.42 -9.40
CA LYS A 63 9.15 6.09 -8.95
C LYS A 63 9.37 7.58 -8.81
N GLY A 64 10.16 8.20 -9.70
CA GLY A 64 10.38 9.66 -9.84
C GLY A 64 11.24 10.31 -8.75
N THR A 65 11.13 9.84 -7.50
CA THR A 65 11.92 10.31 -6.35
C THR A 65 13.36 9.81 -6.37
N ASP A 66 13.70 8.93 -7.29
CA ASP A 66 15.04 8.42 -7.60
C ASP A 66 15.93 9.43 -8.34
N GLY A 67 15.44 10.66 -8.56
CA GLY A 67 16.12 11.71 -9.32
C GLY A 67 15.71 11.76 -10.79
N SER A 68 14.78 10.88 -11.22
CA SER A 68 14.27 10.86 -12.59
C SER A 68 13.34 12.03 -12.94
N ASN A 69 12.81 12.74 -11.94
CA ASN A 69 12.27 14.07 -12.14
C ASN A 69 13.31 15.13 -11.70
N PRO A 70 13.96 15.83 -12.66
CA PRO A 70 15.06 16.76 -12.39
C PRO A 70 14.62 18.05 -11.67
N HIS A 71 13.31 18.24 -11.48
CA HIS A 71 12.74 19.36 -10.71
C HIS A 71 12.43 18.99 -9.26
N LEU A 72 12.63 17.73 -8.84
CA LEU A 72 12.47 17.31 -7.45
C LEU A 72 13.75 17.55 -6.64
N GLY A 73 13.65 18.37 -5.59
CA GLY A 73 14.72 18.60 -4.60
C GLY A 73 14.75 17.58 -3.47
N GLY A 74 14.18 16.38 -3.67
CA GLY A 74 14.06 15.32 -2.67
C GLY A 74 12.62 15.08 -2.15
N PRO A 75 12.43 14.17 -1.18
CA PRO A 75 11.11 13.77 -0.71
C PRO A 75 10.26 14.90 -0.14
N ALA A 76 10.88 15.92 0.47
CA ALA A 76 10.17 17.12 0.92
C ALA A 76 9.43 17.84 -0.22
N THR A 77 9.97 17.78 -1.45
CA THR A 77 9.36 18.37 -2.66
C THR A 77 8.14 17.57 -3.16
N ILE A 78 7.92 16.33 -2.69
CA ILE A 78 6.73 15.50 -3.03
C ILE A 78 5.44 16.18 -2.58
N THR A 79 5.50 16.99 -1.51
CA THR A 79 4.37 17.79 -1.04
C THR A 79 3.86 18.83 -2.05
N GLY A 80 4.57 19.04 -3.18
CA GLY A 80 4.21 19.99 -4.23
C GLY A 80 3.52 19.42 -5.48
N TYR A 81 3.36 18.10 -5.62
CA TYR A 81 2.84 17.50 -6.86
C TYR A 81 1.49 16.79 -6.67
N PHE A 82 0.44 17.58 -6.54
CA PHE A 82 -0.95 17.10 -6.65
C PHE A 82 -1.20 16.66 -8.11
N GLY A 83 -1.31 15.35 -8.35
CA GLY A 83 -1.51 14.75 -9.69
C GLY A 83 -0.43 13.76 -10.13
N GLY A 84 0.57 13.50 -9.27
CA GLY A 84 1.68 12.60 -9.53
C GLY A 84 2.97 13.35 -9.86
N ILE A 85 4.09 12.71 -9.60
CA ILE A 85 5.43 13.30 -9.75
C ILE A 85 5.86 13.51 -11.21
N GLY A 86 5.11 12.97 -12.18
CA GLY A 86 5.47 12.99 -13.60
C GLY A 86 6.70 12.13 -13.92
N GLN A 87 6.67 11.45 -15.06
CA GLN A 87 7.83 10.69 -15.56
C GLN A 87 8.04 11.03 -17.03
N PRO A 88 9.28 11.35 -17.46
CA PRO A 88 9.61 11.46 -18.88
C PRO A 88 9.29 10.15 -19.63
N ASN A 89 9.11 10.24 -20.95
CA ASN A 89 8.71 9.12 -21.80
C ASN A 89 9.59 7.87 -21.58
N GLU A 90 10.91 8.05 -21.53
CA GLU A 90 11.88 6.98 -21.36
C GLU A 90 11.81 6.34 -19.97
N HIS A 91 11.37 7.07 -18.95
CA HIS A 91 11.25 6.55 -17.59
C HIS A 91 10.04 5.63 -17.41
N ALA A 92 8.95 5.89 -18.13
CA ALA A 92 7.83 4.95 -18.16
C ALA A 92 8.27 3.59 -18.75
N LEU A 93 9.18 3.61 -19.74
CA LEU A 93 9.80 2.38 -20.28
C LEU A 93 10.88 1.80 -19.36
N ALA A 94 11.59 2.63 -18.60
CA ALA A 94 12.51 2.16 -17.57
C ALA A 94 11.77 1.39 -16.47
N TRP A 95 10.59 1.85 -16.06
CA TRP A 95 9.71 1.14 -15.13
C TRP A 95 9.30 -0.23 -15.67
N VAL A 96 8.95 -0.33 -16.96
CA VAL A 96 8.66 -1.63 -17.60
C VAL A 96 9.87 -2.56 -17.58
N LYS A 97 11.06 -2.03 -17.91
CA LYS A 97 12.31 -2.80 -17.88
C LYS A 97 12.65 -3.29 -16.47
N GLU A 98 12.49 -2.43 -15.46
CA GLU A 98 12.72 -2.78 -14.07
C GLU A 98 11.74 -3.87 -13.60
N PHE A 99 10.45 -3.72 -13.90
CA PHE A 99 9.45 -4.74 -13.59
C PHE A 99 9.79 -6.08 -14.24
N LEU A 100 10.08 -6.11 -15.54
CA LEU A 100 10.41 -7.35 -16.25
C LEU A 100 11.68 -8.01 -15.72
N TYR A 101 12.67 -7.22 -15.28
CA TYR A 101 13.85 -7.77 -14.60
C TYR A 101 13.45 -8.52 -13.32
N TYR A 102 12.68 -7.90 -12.41
CA TYR A 102 12.31 -8.57 -11.17
C TYR A 102 11.30 -9.72 -11.37
N TYR A 103 10.40 -9.59 -12.34
CA TYR A 103 9.48 -10.66 -12.73
C TYR A 103 10.24 -11.90 -13.20
N THR A 104 11.22 -11.72 -14.09
CA THR A 104 11.94 -12.86 -14.70
C THR A 104 13.00 -13.49 -13.79
N ASN A 105 13.66 -12.69 -12.94
CA ASN A 105 14.76 -13.18 -12.09
C ASN A 105 14.29 -13.61 -10.70
N TYR A 106 13.17 -13.08 -10.21
CA TYR A 106 12.71 -13.28 -8.82
C TYR A 106 11.22 -13.65 -8.71
N GLY A 107 10.47 -13.68 -9.82
CA GLY A 107 9.04 -14.00 -9.80
C GLY A 107 8.16 -12.89 -9.23
N VAL A 108 8.62 -11.63 -9.22
CA VAL A 108 7.81 -10.49 -8.72
C VAL A 108 6.65 -10.22 -9.68
N GLN A 109 5.41 -10.34 -9.20
CA GLN A 109 4.19 -10.10 -9.98
C GLN A 109 3.42 -8.87 -9.53
N ASP A 110 3.41 -8.58 -8.22
CA ASP A 110 2.61 -7.51 -7.61
C ASP A 110 3.44 -6.24 -7.32
N VAL A 111 3.08 -5.12 -7.95
CA VAL A 111 3.76 -3.82 -7.78
C VAL A 111 2.84 -2.64 -7.45
N LEU A 112 3.36 -1.68 -6.68
CA LEU A 112 2.68 -0.40 -6.43
C LEU A 112 2.89 0.56 -7.62
N ASN A 113 1.84 1.24 -8.04
CA ASN A 113 1.88 2.16 -9.17
C ASN A 113 1.07 3.43 -8.88
N PHE A 114 1.42 4.56 -9.48
CA PHE A 114 0.74 5.84 -9.25
C PHE A 114 1.01 6.91 -10.31
N ASN A 115 1.78 6.61 -11.36
CA ASN A 115 1.91 7.52 -12.50
C ASN A 115 0.97 7.04 -13.61
N ALA A 116 0.21 7.96 -14.23
CA ALA A 116 -0.79 7.59 -15.23
C ALA A 116 -0.20 6.80 -16.40
N GLY A 117 1.01 7.18 -16.86
CA GLY A 117 1.71 6.49 -17.95
C GLY A 117 2.08 5.05 -17.61
N THR A 118 2.65 4.80 -16.42
CA THR A 118 3.01 3.44 -15.99
C THR A 118 1.79 2.61 -15.62
N ILE A 119 0.69 3.22 -15.16
CA ILE A 119 -0.60 2.53 -14.98
C ILE A 119 -1.09 2.00 -16.34
N PHE A 120 -1.07 2.84 -17.38
CA PHE A 120 -1.43 2.43 -18.73
C PHE A 120 -0.51 1.33 -19.28
N LEU A 121 0.81 1.45 -19.10
CA LEU A 121 1.75 0.42 -19.51
C LEU A 121 1.55 -0.90 -18.74
N GLY A 122 1.17 -0.84 -17.46
CA GLY A 122 0.77 -2.01 -16.69
C GLY A 122 -0.45 -2.73 -17.29
N PHE A 123 -1.46 -1.97 -17.72
CA PHE A 123 -2.61 -2.52 -18.47
C PHE A 123 -2.19 -3.19 -19.79
N LEU A 124 -1.31 -2.54 -20.56
CA LEU A 124 -0.81 -3.10 -21.82
C LEU A 124 -0.01 -4.38 -21.63
N LEU A 125 0.92 -4.41 -20.67
CA LEU A 125 1.72 -5.60 -20.35
C LEU A 125 0.82 -6.79 -20.03
N TYR A 126 -0.22 -6.56 -19.24
CA TYR A 126 -1.18 -7.61 -18.88
C TYR A 126 -1.92 -8.16 -20.09
N LYS A 127 -2.39 -7.26 -20.97
CA LYS A 127 -3.06 -7.63 -22.21
C LYS A 127 -2.14 -8.38 -23.18
N LEU A 128 -0.84 -8.11 -23.14
CA LEU A 128 0.20 -8.81 -23.91
C LEU A 128 0.59 -10.18 -23.32
N GLY A 129 0.03 -10.58 -22.18
CA GLY A 129 0.25 -11.90 -21.59
C GLY A 129 1.29 -11.94 -20.46
N VAL A 130 1.79 -10.79 -20.00
CA VAL A 130 2.63 -10.73 -18.79
C VAL A 130 1.74 -10.74 -17.56
N ASP A 131 1.96 -11.64 -16.62
CA ASP A 131 1.17 -11.74 -15.37
C ASP A 131 1.60 -10.69 -14.35
N ILE A 132 1.44 -9.42 -14.72
CA ILE A 132 1.60 -8.29 -13.83
C ILE A 132 0.32 -8.02 -13.06
N HIS A 133 0.44 -7.80 -11.76
CA HIS A 133 -0.58 -7.19 -10.93
C HIS A 133 -0.05 -5.87 -10.39
N PHE A 134 -0.89 -4.86 -10.37
CA PHE A 134 -0.55 -3.61 -9.73
C PHE A 134 -1.69 -3.03 -8.93
N LYS A 135 -1.33 -2.19 -7.97
CA LYS A 135 -2.28 -1.38 -7.23
C LYS A 135 -1.96 0.09 -7.36
N ILE A 136 -2.99 0.92 -7.29
CA ILE A 136 -2.87 2.37 -7.33
C ILE A 136 -2.59 2.90 -5.92
N SER A 137 -1.58 3.78 -5.80
CA SER A 137 -1.21 4.46 -4.55
C SER A 137 -2.14 5.63 -4.23
N VAL A 138 -2.22 5.99 -2.94
CA VAL A 138 -2.86 7.23 -2.46
C VAL A 138 -2.28 8.48 -3.13
N PHE A 139 -0.98 8.44 -3.46
CA PHE A 139 -0.29 9.53 -4.15
C PHE A 139 -0.80 9.81 -5.56
N PHE A 140 -1.55 8.89 -6.17
CA PHE A 140 -2.21 9.17 -7.45
C PHE A 140 -3.36 10.17 -7.29
N GLY A 141 -3.91 10.31 -6.08
CA GLY A 141 -4.93 11.31 -5.78
C GLY A 141 -6.34 10.91 -6.25
N SER A 142 -6.68 9.62 -6.24
CA SER A 142 -8.04 9.16 -6.57
C SER A 142 -9.06 9.63 -5.54
N ASP A 143 -9.74 10.74 -5.81
CA ASP A 143 -10.51 11.50 -4.82
C ASP A 143 -12.02 11.57 -5.10
N ASN A 144 -12.49 11.06 -6.25
CA ASN A 144 -13.90 11.13 -6.63
C ASN A 144 -14.34 9.95 -7.52
N PRO A 145 -15.66 9.70 -7.66
CA PRO A 145 -16.17 8.56 -8.43
C PRO A 145 -15.90 8.66 -9.94
N TYR A 146 -15.77 9.86 -10.50
CA TYR A 146 -15.42 10.03 -11.91
C TYR A 146 -13.99 9.55 -12.17
N HIS A 147 -13.08 9.80 -11.23
CA HIS A 147 -11.72 9.31 -11.28
C HIS A 147 -11.65 7.79 -11.25
N ALA A 148 -12.42 7.16 -10.35
CA ALA A 148 -12.54 5.72 -10.29
C ALA A 148 -13.14 5.14 -11.58
N LEU A 149 -14.17 5.79 -12.14
CA LEU A 149 -14.84 5.37 -13.36
C LEU A 149 -13.88 5.27 -14.55
N TRP A 150 -13.12 6.33 -14.86
CA TRP A 150 -12.26 6.28 -16.05
C TRP A 150 -11.13 5.25 -15.90
N ILE A 151 -10.56 5.09 -14.69
CA ILE A 151 -9.55 4.05 -14.44
C ILE A 151 -10.15 2.66 -14.64
N MET A 152 -11.35 2.40 -14.11
CA MET A 152 -11.98 1.08 -14.26
C MET A 152 -12.45 0.82 -15.70
N ILE A 153 -12.83 1.85 -16.46
CA ILE A 153 -13.08 1.71 -17.91
C ILE A 153 -11.78 1.27 -18.61
N ALA A 154 -10.64 1.89 -18.30
CA ALA A 154 -9.36 1.46 -18.86
C ALA A 154 -9.04 0.01 -18.43
N ALA A 155 -9.23 -0.33 -17.16
CA ALA A 155 -9.06 -1.69 -16.65
C ALA A 155 -9.92 -2.72 -17.39
N LYS A 156 -11.14 -2.33 -17.81
CA LYS A 156 -12.05 -3.16 -18.61
C LYS A 156 -11.62 -3.28 -20.06
N LEU A 157 -11.17 -2.19 -20.66
CA LEU A 157 -10.68 -2.18 -22.04
C LEU A 157 -9.49 -3.13 -22.24
N PHE A 158 -8.62 -3.23 -21.23
CA PHE A 158 -7.43 -4.07 -21.25
C PHE A 158 -7.59 -5.39 -20.47
N SER A 159 -8.82 -5.77 -20.10
CA SER A 159 -9.04 -7.07 -19.46
C SER A 159 -8.69 -8.22 -20.40
N ARG A 160 -8.32 -9.37 -19.82
CA ARG A 160 -8.23 -10.62 -20.56
C ARG A 160 -9.62 -11.20 -20.81
N ASP A 161 -9.69 -12.25 -21.62
CA ASP A 161 -10.95 -12.86 -22.06
C ASP A 161 -11.69 -13.55 -20.92
N ASP A 162 -10.97 -13.95 -19.86
CA ASP A 162 -11.53 -14.45 -18.60
C ASP A 162 -12.10 -13.34 -17.70
N GLY A 163 -12.04 -12.07 -18.14
CA GLY A 163 -12.51 -10.91 -17.40
C GLY A 163 -11.55 -10.37 -16.34
N SER A 164 -10.38 -10.99 -16.17
CA SER A 164 -9.36 -10.56 -15.22
C SER A 164 -8.69 -9.24 -15.64
N THR A 165 -8.16 -8.52 -14.67
CA THR A 165 -7.50 -7.22 -14.85
C THR A 165 -6.23 -7.14 -14.00
N PRO A 166 -5.17 -6.43 -14.43
CA PRO A 166 -3.98 -6.30 -13.62
C PRO A 166 -4.17 -5.36 -12.43
N LEU A 167 -5.22 -4.53 -12.43
CA LEU A 167 -5.53 -3.65 -11.30
C LEU A 167 -6.14 -4.46 -10.15
N VAL A 168 -5.36 -4.77 -9.12
CA VAL A 168 -5.79 -5.61 -7.98
C VAL A 168 -6.09 -4.82 -6.71
N GLY A 169 -5.75 -3.53 -6.70
CA GLY A 169 -6.00 -2.64 -5.56
C GLY A 169 -6.10 -1.17 -5.97
N PHE A 170 -7.02 -0.45 -5.34
CA PHE A 170 -7.29 0.95 -5.64
C PHE A 170 -7.31 1.74 -4.34
N ASN A 171 -6.21 2.47 -4.03
CA ASN A 171 -6.20 3.36 -2.88
C ASN A 171 -6.98 4.64 -3.17
N TRP A 172 -7.84 4.99 -2.23
CA TRP A 172 -8.48 6.29 -2.20
C TRP A 172 -7.54 7.36 -1.66
N SER A 173 -7.72 8.57 -2.17
CA SER A 173 -7.19 9.79 -1.55
C SER A 173 -7.72 9.93 -0.12
N ASN A 174 -6.92 10.53 0.76
CA ASN A 174 -7.29 10.75 2.16
C ASN A 174 -8.51 11.69 2.34
N SER A 175 -8.94 12.39 1.28
CA SER A 175 -10.10 13.29 1.25
C SER A 175 -11.45 12.63 0.91
N VAL A 176 -11.48 11.38 0.44
CA VAL A 176 -12.74 10.74 0.04
C VAL A 176 -13.66 10.55 1.25
N ASN A 177 -14.96 10.34 1.04
CA ASN A 177 -15.93 9.97 2.09
C ASN A 177 -16.67 8.67 1.72
N ASN A 178 -17.51 8.16 2.63
CA ASN A 178 -18.27 6.92 2.40
C ASN A 178 -19.15 6.98 1.14
N ALA A 179 -19.79 8.12 0.84
CA ALA A 179 -20.60 8.29 -0.38
C ALA A 179 -19.77 8.12 -1.66
N THR A 180 -18.52 8.59 -1.66
CA THR A 180 -17.58 8.41 -2.79
C THR A 180 -17.24 6.94 -3.00
N ILE A 181 -16.97 6.21 -1.90
CA ILE A 181 -16.66 4.78 -1.93
C ILE A 181 -17.88 3.97 -2.42
N GLU A 182 -19.07 4.27 -1.90
CA GLU A 182 -20.31 3.60 -2.29
C GLU A 182 -20.64 3.82 -3.77
N ALA A 183 -20.59 5.07 -4.25
CA ALA A 183 -20.83 5.39 -5.66
C ALA A 183 -19.82 4.69 -6.59
N SER A 184 -18.54 4.65 -6.19
CA SER A 184 -17.50 3.96 -6.94
C SER A 184 -17.67 2.44 -6.91
N SER A 185 -18.24 1.88 -5.84
CA SER A 185 -18.54 0.45 -5.77
C SER A 185 -19.62 0.05 -6.77
N LEU A 186 -20.59 0.93 -7.06
CA LEU A 186 -21.59 0.68 -8.11
C LEU A 186 -20.94 0.56 -9.49
N VAL A 187 -19.95 1.42 -9.77
CA VAL A 187 -19.16 1.37 -11.01
C VAL A 187 -18.34 0.08 -11.08
N ARG A 188 -17.60 -0.23 -10.00
CA ARG A 188 -16.81 -1.47 -9.89
C ARG A 188 -17.68 -2.71 -10.15
N LYS A 189 -18.87 -2.77 -9.55
CA LYS A 189 -19.83 -3.85 -9.74
C LYS A 189 -20.32 -3.93 -11.18
N SER A 190 -20.71 -2.81 -11.77
CA SER A 190 -21.23 -2.74 -13.15
C SER A 190 -20.22 -3.21 -14.19
N LEU A 191 -18.92 -3.07 -13.92
CA LEU A 191 -17.85 -3.54 -14.80
C LEU A 191 -17.39 -4.99 -14.53
N GLY A 192 -17.93 -5.63 -13.49
CA GLY A 192 -17.62 -7.00 -13.09
C GLY A 192 -16.34 -7.13 -12.26
N PHE A 193 -15.93 -6.07 -11.55
CA PHE A 193 -14.66 -6.01 -10.83
C PHE A 193 -14.79 -6.12 -9.31
N GLU A 194 -15.96 -6.49 -8.78
CA GLU A 194 -16.23 -6.54 -7.34
C GLU A 194 -15.24 -7.45 -6.59
N GLU A 195 -14.86 -8.58 -7.20
CA GLU A 195 -13.86 -9.51 -6.66
C GLU A 195 -12.42 -9.21 -7.09
N CYS A 196 -12.21 -8.48 -8.19
CA CYS A 196 -10.88 -8.23 -8.76
C CYS A 196 -10.20 -6.98 -8.16
N ILE A 197 -10.93 -5.87 -8.09
CA ILE A 197 -10.39 -4.57 -7.64
C ILE A 197 -10.78 -4.34 -6.19
N ARG A 198 -9.83 -4.52 -5.28
CA ARG A 198 -10.03 -4.19 -3.87
C ARG A 198 -9.96 -2.68 -3.65
N PHE A 199 -10.92 -2.13 -2.91
CA PHE A 199 -10.83 -0.75 -2.43
C PHE A 199 -9.95 -0.69 -1.19
N GLU A 200 -8.92 0.15 -1.21
CA GLU A 200 -8.00 0.32 -0.09
C GLU A 200 -8.23 1.70 0.55
N HIS A 201 -8.59 1.73 1.83
CA HIS A 201 -8.99 2.95 2.54
C HIS A 201 -8.07 3.23 3.74
N HIS A 202 -7.49 4.42 3.83
CA HIS A 202 -6.64 4.81 4.96
C HIS A 202 -7.51 5.12 6.18
N ILE A 203 -7.23 4.42 7.29
CA ILE A 203 -7.97 4.53 8.55
C ILE A 203 -7.20 5.39 9.54
N THR A 204 -5.92 5.08 9.68
CA THR A 204 -4.92 5.94 10.35
C THR A 204 -3.80 6.18 9.36
N GLU A 205 -3.12 7.31 9.53
CA GLU A 205 -2.12 7.80 8.61
C GLU A 205 -0.89 8.28 9.39
N THR A 206 0.27 8.42 8.75
CA THR A 206 1.45 8.96 9.44
C THR A 206 1.13 10.29 10.10
N TYR A 207 1.67 10.51 11.30
CA TYR A 207 1.33 11.69 12.10
C TYR A 207 1.76 13.00 11.43
N ARG A 208 2.85 12.97 10.66
CA ARG A 208 3.42 14.13 9.97
C ARG A 208 3.30 14.02 8.44
N SER A 209 3.35 15.18 7.82
CA SER A 209 3.68 15.40 6.40
C SER A 209 2.69 14.93 5.32
N ILE A 210 1.57 14.27 5.65
CA ILE A 210 0.58 13.81 4.65
C ILE A 210 -0.88 14.18 4.94
N VAL A 211 -1.29 14.27 6.21
CA VAL A 211 -2.67 14.64 6.59
C VAL A 211 -2.71 15.55 7.81
N ILE A 212 -3.82 16.25 7.97
CA ILE A 212 -4.13 16.99 9.20
C ILE A 212 -4.57 16.00 10.29
N GLN A 213 -4.00 16.14 11.48
CA GLN A 213 -4.33 15.33 12.64
C GLN A 213 -5.38 16.02 13.53
N PRO A 214 -6.24 15.27 14.26
CA PRO A 214 -6.29 13.81 14.34
C PRO A 214 -6.94 13.17 13.10
N TYR A 215 -6.26 12.21 12.47
CA TYR A 215 -6.78 11.43 11.36
C TYR A 215 -7.11 10.00 11.83
N ASN A 216 -8.38 9.74 12.10
CA ASN A 216 -8.87 8.40 12.42
C ASN A 216 -10.26 8.17 11.82
N ARG A 217 -10.34 7.34 10.79
CA ARG A 217 -11.55 7.09 10.00
C ARG A 217 -12.19 5.74 10.31
N ARG A 218 -11.94 5.21 11.50
CA ARG A 218 -12.39 3.87 11.90
C ARG A 218 -13.90 3.77 11.93
N GLU A 219 -14.61 4.78 12.44
CA GLU A 219 -16.08 4.78 12.46
C GLU A 219 -16.67 4.80 11.05
N GLU A 220 -16.10 5.58 10.14
CA GLU A 220 -16.50 5.60 8.73
C GLU A 220 -16.33 4.24 8.07
N LEU A 221 -15.20 3.55 8.33
CA LEU A 221 -14.98 2.19 7.87
C LEU A 221 -16.04 1.22 8.39
N LEU A 222 -16.37 1.29 9.69
CA LEU A 222 -17.37 0.41 10.30
C LEU A 222 -18.76 0.57 9.66
N GLU A 223 -19.06 1.74 9.10
CA GLU A 223 -20.29 1.99 8.35
C GLU A 223 -20.21 1.44 6.92
N VAL A 224 -19.17 1.78 6.15
CA VAL A 224 -19.09 1.45 4.73
C VAL A 224 -18.77 -0.03 4.47
N ALA A 225 -18.00 -0.67 5.36
CA ALA A 225 -17.64 -2.10 5.23
C ALA A 225 -18.85 -3.04 5.32
N ALA A 226 -19.98 -2.58 5.89
CA ALA A 226 -21.23 -3.33 5.91
C ALA A 226 -21.96 -3.32 4.56
N ARG A 227 -21.60 -2.40 3.64
CA ARG A 227 -22.31 -2.15 2.38
C ARG A 227 -21.44 -2.40 1.15
N VAL A 228 -20.13 -2.17 1.28
CA VAL A 228 -19.16 -2.28 0.21
C VAL A 228 -18.26 -3.49 0.47
N PRO A 229 -18.44 -4.61 -0.26
CA PRO A 229 -17.59 -5.77 -0.12
C PRO A 229 -16.19 -5.51 -0.68
N ASN A 230 -15.24 -6.41 -0.41
CA ASN A 230 -13.86 -6.34 -0.92
C ASN A 230 -13.22 -4.95 -0.70
N ILE A 231 -13.20 -4.54 0.57
CA ILE A 231 -12.56 -3.32 1.07
C ILE A 231 -11.48 -3.70 2.10
N SER A 232 -10.35 -3.01 2.08
CA SER A 232 -9.30 -3.16 3.09
C SER A 232 -9.04 -1.88 3.85
N ALA A 233 -8.91 -2.02 5.17
CA ALA A 233 -8.41 -0.99 6.06
C ALA A 233 -6.88 -0.90 5.95
N LYS A 234 -6.37 0.31 5.68
CA LYS A 234 -4.94 0.60 5.63
C LYS A 234 -4.56 1.50 6.80
N HIS A 235 -3.41 1.22 7.39
CA HIS A 235 -2.85 1.96 8.50
C HIS A 235 -1.41 2.28 8.14
N GLU A 236 -1.05 3.55 8.18
CA GLU A 236 0.32 4.05 7.93
C GLU A 236 0.95 4.66 9.19
N GLY A 237 0.13 5.03 10.18
CA GLY A 237 0.52 5.44 11.52
C GLY A 237 -0.34 4.79 12.60
N ALA A 238 -0.04 5.06 13.87
CA ALA A 238 -0.83 4.56 15.01
C ALA A 238 -2.09 5.40 15.27
N ASP A 239 -2.80 5.11 16.36
CA ASP A 239 -3.89 5.98 16.81
C ASP A 239 -3.36 7.39 17.15
N PRO A 240 -3.99 8.49 16.71
CA PRO A 240 -3.44 9.85 16.84
C PRO A 240 -3.08 10.27 18.28
N GLY A 241 -3.84 9.79 19.28
CA GLY A 241 -3.55 10.06 20.68
C GLY A 241 -2.28 9.37 21.19
N MET A 242 -1.88 8.24 20.59
CA MET A 242 -0.61 7.57 20.88
C MET A 242 0.54 8.28 20.18
N GLU A 243 0.41 8.57 18.88
CA GLU A 243 1.41 9.28 18.06
C GLU A 243 1.80 10.64 18.65
N ALA A 244 0.83 11.40 19.17
CA ALA A 244 1.05 12.70 19.78
C ALA A 244 1.97 12.68 21.01
N ARG A 245 2.19 11.50 21.60
CA ARG A 245 3.05 11.28 22.78
C ARG A 245 4.39 10.62 22.45
N ARG A 246 4.62 10.25 21.19
CA ARG A 246 5.89 9.65 20.75
C ARG A 246 6.95 10.73 20.63
N ASN A 247 8.17 10.39 21.07
CA ASN A 247 9.34 11.26 20.87
C ASN A 247 9.62 11.47 19.38
N HIS A 248 9.47 10.40 18.59
CA HIS A 248 9.52 10.42 17.13
C HIS A 248 8.19 9.91 16.58
N SER A 249 7.22 10.80 16.37
CA SER A 249 5.96 10.43 15.72
C SER A 249 6.21 9.96 14.29
N SER A 250 5.32 9.12 13.75
CA SER A 250 5.45 8.63 12.37
C SER A 250 5.42 9.76 11.35
N ASP A 251 6.29 9.68 10.35
CA ASP A 251 6.36 10.61 9.23
C ASP A 251 6.42 9.80 7.91
N ILE A 252 5.61 10.17 6.92
CA ILE A 252 5.64 9.53 5.60
C ILE A 252 7.02 9.70 4.93
N LEU A 253 7.74 10.77 5.27
CA LEU A 253 9.06 11.06 4.73
C LEU A 253 10.12 10.06 5.18
N ASP A 254 9.89 9.36 6.30
CA ASP A 254 10.81 8.31 6.78
C ASP A 254 10.91 7.14 5.79
N TYR A 255 9.93 6.95 4.90
CA TYR A 255 9.93 5.86 3.91
C TYR A 255 10.95 6.09 2.78
N PHE A 256 11.51 7.28 2.68
CA PHE A 256 12.47 7.67 1.65
C PHE A 256 13.91 7.76 2.17
N ARG A 257 14.11 7.55 3.48
CA ARG A 257 15.42 7.60 4.12
C ARG A 257 16.21 6.33 3.84
N ASP A 258 17.52 6.46 3.70
CA ASP A 258 18.44 5.32 3.57
C ASP A 258 18.62 4.63 4.94
N LYS A 259 18.70 3.30 4.97
CA LYS A 259 18.89 2.56 6.23
C LYS A 259 20.14 3.00 6.98
N SER A 260 21.24 3.24 6.27
CA SER A 260 22.49 3.69 6.88
C SER A 260 22.34 5.04 7.58
N GLU A 261 21.53 5.94 7.00
CA GLU A 261 21.23 7.24 7.59
C GLU A 261 20.33 7.08 8.83
N VAL A 262 19.27 6.26 8.74
CA VAL A 262 18.40 5.91 9.87
C VAL A 262 19.18 5.32 11.06
N ILE A 263 20.14 4.42 10.78
CA ILE A 263 20.98 3.83 11.83
C ILE A 263 21.93 4.88 12.40
N ALA A 264 22.57 5.69 11.55
CA ALA A 264 23.52 6.72 11.97
C ALA A 264 22.85 7.85 12.77
N SER A 265 21.60 8.20 12.47
CA SER A 265 20.82 9.20 13.20
C SER A 265 20.31 8.71 14.55
N GLY A 266 20.30 7.39 14.78
CA GLY A 266 19.74 6.75 15.97
C GLY A 266 18.23 6.51 15.91
N ASP A 267 17.59 6.68 14.76
CA ASP A 267 16.14 6.55 14.60
C ASP A 267 15.65 5.11 14.41
N TRP A 268 16.56 4.14 14.32
CA TRP A 268 16.23 2.75 14.05
C TRP A 268 15.16 2.18 15.01
N ASP A 269 15.34 2.37 16.32
CA ASP A 269 14.40 1.87 17.33
C ASP A 269 13.10 2.67 17.37
N ASN A 270 13.16 3.97 17.07
CA ASN A 270 11.97 4.81 16.94
C ASN A 270 11.08 4.35 15.79
N LEU A 271 11.65 4.13 14.61
CA LEU A 271 10.91 3.67 13.43
C LEU A 271 10.35 2.25 13.62
N LYS A 272 11.12 1.37 14.30
CA LYS A 272 10.62 0.06 14.70
C LYS A 272 9.41 0.19 15.64
N GLN A 273 9.45 1.10 16.61
CA GLN A 273 8.30 1.33 17.51
C GLN A 273 7.09 1.86 16.74
N ASN A 274 7.28 2.79 15.80
CA ASN A 274 6.21 3.33 14.97
C ASN A 274 5.56 2.23 14.11
N PHE A 275 6.37 1.29 13.58
CA PHE A 275 5.87 0.12 12.89
C PHE A 275 5.00 -0.77 13.81
N LEU A 276 5.43 -1.03 15.04
CA LEU A 276 4.66 -1.84 16.00
C LEU A 276 3.33 -1.17 16.40
N ASP A 277 3.33 0.15 16.61
CA ASP A 277 2.12 0.88 16.98
C ASP A 277 1.10 0.93 15.83
N LYS A 278 1.57 1.01 14.59
CA LYS A 278 0.74 0.88 13.39
C LYS A 278 0.07 -0.49 13.30
N VAL A 279 0.79 -1.57 13.64
CA VAL A 279 0.21 -2.92 13.70
C VAL A 279 -0.86 -2.99 14.79
N GLU A 280 -0.63 -2.39 15.95
CA GLU A 280 -1.61 -2.30 17.04
C GLU A 280 -2.87 -1.55 16.61
N ALA A 281 -2.74 -0.39 15.96
CA ALA A 281 -3.88 0.36 15.41
C ALA A 281 -4.70 -0.44 14.37
N CYS A 282 -4.02 -1.29 13.59
CA CYS A 282 -4.65 -2.21 12.66
C CYS A 282 -5.46 -3.30 13.38
N ASN A 283 -4.87 -3.90 14.43
CA ASN A 283 -5.56 -4.88 15.27
C ASN A 283 -6.80 -4.28 15.95
N THR A 284 -6.72 -3.08 16.51
CA THR A 284 -7.88 -2.35 17.07
C THR A 284 -9.00 -2.17 16.05
N THR A 285 -8.67 -1.87 14.79
CA THR A 285 -9.68 -1.81 13.71
C THR A 285 -10.32 -3.18 13.46
N ALA A 286 -9.52 -4.24 13.40
CA ALA A 286 -10.02 -5.60 13.19
C ALA A 286 -10.97 -6.05 14.31
N GLU A 287 -10.63 -5.77 15.58
CA GLU A 287 -11.49 -6.06 16.74
C GLU A 287 -12.84 -5.36 16.62
N LYS A 288 -12.86 -4.06 16.29
CA LYS A 288 -14.11 -3.32 16.13
C LYS A 288 -14.97 -3.85 14.97
N LEU A 289 -14.37 -4.27 13.86
CA LEU A 289 -15.09 -4.90 12.75
C LEU A 289 -15.73 -6.22 13.18
N ILE A 290 -14.97 -7.08 13.86
CA ILE A 290 -15.46 -8.36 14.38
C ILE A 290 -16.61 -8.15 15.38
N GLN A 291 -16.49 -7.17 16.28
CA GLN A 291 -17.55 -6.83 17.24
C GLN A 291 -18.86 -6.40 16.56
N LYS A 292 -18.78 -5.84 15.34
CA LYS A 292 -19.95 -5.51 14.50
C LYS A 292 -20.41 -6.66 13.59
N GLY A 293 -19.82 -7.85 13.72
CA GLY A 293 -20.14 -9.01 12.89
C GLY A 293 -19.59 -8.93 11.46
N ILE A 294 -18.62 -8.04 11.20
CA ILE A 294 -17.97 -7.91 9.89
C ILE A 294 -16.71 -8.78 9.90
N GLY A 295 -16.63 -9.71 8.94
CA GLY A 295 -15.49 -10.60 8.78
C GLY A 295 -14.20 -9.84 8.41
N VAL A 296 -13.06 -10.35 8.86
CA VAL A 296 -11.74 -9.80 8.54
C VAL A 296 -10.82 -10.90 8.00
N VAL A 297 -9.85 -10.51 7.17
CA VAL A 297 -8.83 -11.41 6.63
C VAL A 297 -7.48 -11.06 7.25
N PRO A 298 -7.08 -11.71 8.37
CA PRO A 298 -5.75 -11.54 8.96
C PRO A 298 -4.72 -12.41 8.21
N ALA A 299 -3.45 -12.36 8.63
CA ALA A 299 -2.49 -13.38 8.20
C ALA A 299 -2.89 -14.76 8.73
N GLN A 300 -3.39 -15.60 7.83
CA GLN A 300 -4.20 -16.77 8.18
C GLN A 300 -3.41 -17.91 8.81
N ARG A 301 -2.08 -17.96 8.61
CA ARG A 301 -1.21 -19.04 9.08
C ARG A 301 -0.31 -18.63 10.25
N LEU A 302 -0.43 -17.40 10.76
CA LEU A 302 0.38 -16.95 11.89
C LEU A 302 0.00 -17.68 13.18
N HIS A 303 -1.30 -17.79 13.44
CA HIS A 303 -1.84 -18.47 14.60
C HIS A 303 -2.24 -19.90 14.21
N LYS A 304 -2.01 -20.86 15.11
CA LYS A 304 -2.56 -22.21 14.92
C LYS A 304 -4.09 -22.11 15.00
N ALA A 305 -4.76 -22.73 14.02
CA ALA A 305 -6.20 -22.95 14.05
C ALA A 305 -6.62 -23.81 15.25
#